data_AF-A0AAV6QJA3-F1
#
_entry.id   AF-A0AAV6QJA3-F1
#
_cell.length_a   1.000
_cell.length_b   1.000
_cell.length_c   1.000
_cell.angle_alpha   90.00
_cell.angle_beta   90.00
_cell.angle_gamma   90.00
#
_symmetry.space_group_name_H-M   'P 1'
#
loop_
_entity.id
_entity.type
_entity.pdbx_description
1 polymer ?
#
loop_
_entity_poly.entity_id
_entity_poly.type
_entity_poly.pdbx_seq_one_letter_code
_entity_poly.pdbx_strand_id
1 'polypeptide(L)'
;MAVRGHWFLSPRTEYCVAVQTAVRQPDGDYLVSEWSQVVEFCTGDYAMEHLQQLLDKAKGSAGRLLKFTVFYRNQQPDYFDYVRKECGGLMRPALKDNSGSHGSPINAKLQGVFFSCNTEFDTGLPPNDSPYGPLRFQIPAGLLLNPDICLYFADFYCMYTAYHYVVLVLAPVGSEGDTFCRTRLPMLDLSSNPFLTYTAPQRQGEEPLYCHASDVILEVLFTEPVHLDQGSVEQISGHHQLMSLTTANAKKDPSCKVCNISVGR
;
A
#
# COMPACT_ATOMS: atom_id res chain seq x y z
N MET A 1 -7.89 -26.51 -34.32
CA MET A 1 -6.92 -25.43 -34.11
C MET A 1 -6.86 -25.14 -32.61
N ALA A 2 -5.77 -25.48 -31.93
CA ALA A 2 -5.57 -25.04 -30.55
C ALA A 2 -4.89 -23.68 -30.61
N VAL A 3 -5.62 -22.62 -30.30
CA VAL A 3 -5.03 -21.28 -30.13
C VAL A 3 -4.23 -21.33 -28.83
N ARG A 4 -2.92 -21.57 -28.93
CA ARG A 4 -1.98 -21.35 -27.82
C ARG A 4 -1.66 -19.86 -27.75
N GLY A 5 -2.60 -19.09 -27.22
CA GLY A 5 -2.31 -17.78 -26.65
C GLY A 5 -2.23 -17.94 -25.14
N HIS A 6 -1.12 -17.55 -24.52
CA HIS A 6 -1.13 -17.30 -23.08
C HIS A 6 -1.91 -16.00 -22.87
N TRP A 7 -3.21 -16.12 -22.58
CA TRP A 7 -4.03 -14.98 -22.17
C TRP A 7 -3.80 -14.77 -20.67
N PHE A 8 -3.02 -13.76 -20.32
CA PHE A 8 -2.89 -13.34 -18.93
C PHE A 8 -4.02 -12.37 -18.61
N LEU A 9 -4.87 -12.75 -17.66
CA LEU A 9 -5.91 -11.86 -17.13
C LEU A 9 -5.30 -11.03 -15.99
N SER A 10 -5.45 -9.72 -16.09
CA SER A 10 -5.06 -8.78 -15.04
C SER A 10 -5.90 -9.04 -13.79
N PRO A 11 -5.32 -9.01 -12.59
CA PRO A 11 -6.07 -9.15 -11.34
C PRO A 11 -7.10 -8.02 -11.13
N ARG A 12 -8.19 -8.33 -10.42
CA ARG A 12 -9.32 -7.43 -10.15
C ARG A 12 -9.78 -6.64 -11.38
N THR A 13 -9.92 -7.32 -12.51
CA THR A 13 -10.32 -6.75 -13.80
C THR A 13 -11.56 -7.46 -14.29
N GLU A 14 -12.55 -6.68 -14.72
CA GLU A 14 -13.78 -7.18 -15.33
C GLU A 14 -13.51 -7.59 -16.78
N TYR A 15 -13.95 -8.79 -17.14
CA TYR A 15 -13.85 -9.37 -18.46
C TYR A 15 -15.22 -9.85 -18.91
N CYS A 16 -15.43 -9.81 -20.23
CA CYS A 16 -16.58 -10.43 -20.86
C CYS A 16 -16.12 -11.41 -21.95
N VAL A 17 -16.83 -12.52 -22.10
CA VAL A 17 -16.55 -13.54 -23.12
C VAL A 17 -17.83 -13.94 -23.85
N ALA A 18 -17.73 -14.05 -25.18
CA ALA A 18 -18.75 -14.61 -26.05
C ALA A 18 -18.06 -15.48 -27.12
N VAL A 19 -18.78 -16.48 -27.63
CA VAL A 19 -18.24 -17.47 -28.56
C VAL A 19 -19.11 -17.50 -29.81
N GLN A 20 -18.46 -17.68 -30.96
CA GLN A 20 -19.11 -17.96 -32.23
C GLN A 20 -18.47 -19.21 -32.84
N THR A 21 -19.27 -19.98 -33.56
CA THR A 21 -18.78 -21.19 -34.26
C THR A 21 -18.88 -20.98 -35.76
N ALA A 22 -17.93 -21.53 -36.51
CA ALA A 22 -17.92 -21.46 -37.96
C ALA A 22 -17.62 -22.83 -38.56
N VAL A 23 -18.38 -23.21 -39.59
CA VAL A 23 -18.19 -24.46 -40.35
C VAL A 23 -17.83 -24.12 -41.78
N ARG A 24 -16.72 -24.67 -42.27
CA ARG A 24 -16.28 -24.49 -43.66
C ARG A 24 -17.15 -25.29 -44.62
N GLN A 25 -17.66 -24.65 -45.65
CA GLN A 25 -18.52 -25.22 -46.69
C GLN A 25 -17.71 -25.72 -47.90
N PRO A 26 -18.28 -26.61 -48.74
CA PRO A 26 -17.58 -27.20 -49.89
C PRO A 26 -17.17 -26.21 -50.99
N ASP A 27 -17.88 -25.09 -51.12
CA ASP A 27 -17.56 -23.97 -52.02
C ASP A 27 -16.39 -23.10 -51.52
N GLY A 28 -15.94 -23.34 -50.28
CA GLY A 28 -14.84 -22.62 -49.64
C GLY A 28 -15.29 -21.56 -48.64
N ASP A 29 -16.58 -21.23 -48.56
CA ASP A 29 -17.12 -20.24 -47.64
C ASP A 29 -17.26 -20.79 -46.21
N TYR A 30 -17.53 -19.92 -45.24
CA TYR A 30 -17.80 -20.31 -43.85
C TYR A 30 -19.24 -19.96 -43.48
N LEU A 31 -20.00 -20.96 -43.02
CA LEU A 31 -21.25 -20.73 -42.32
C LEU A 31 -20.95 -20.43 -40.86
N VAL A 32 -21.24 -19.21 -40.44
CA VAL A 32 -20.94 -18.71 -39.10
C VAL A 32 -22.23 -18.62 -38.28
N SER A 33 -22.22 -19.11 -37.03
CA SER A 33 -23.36 -19.02 -36.12
C SER A 33 -23.59 -17.58 -35.66
N GLU A 34 -24.72 -17.29 -35.02
CA GLU A 34 -24.82 -16.11 -34.16
C GLU A 34 -23.84 -16.19 -33.00
N TRP A 35 -23.54 -15.04 -32.37
CA TRP A 35 -22.79 -14.99 -31.11
C TRP A 35 -23.56 -15.66 -29.98
N SER A 36 -22.86 -16.33 -29.07
CA SER A 36 -23.43 -16.79 -27.81
C SER A 36 -23.84 -15.61 -26.92
N GLN A 37 -24.56 -15.92 -25.83
CA GLN A 37 -24.71 -14.99 -24.72
C GLN A 37 -23.33 -14.53 -24.20
N VAL A 38 -23.24 -13.26 -23.82
CA VAL A 38 -22.07 -12.68 -23.15
C VAL A 38 -22.05 -13.14 -21.70
N VAL A 39 -20.92 -13.69 -21.25
CA VAL A 39 -20.66 -14.03 -19.85
C VAL A 39 -19.66 -13.03 -19.29
N GLU A 40 -20.02 -12.36 -18.20
CA GLU A 40 -19.18 -11.41 -17.48
C GLU A 40 -18.54 -12.09 -16.26
N PHE A 41 -17.28 -11.80 -15.98
CA PHE A 41 -16.57 -12.29 -14.80
C PHE A 41 -15.46 -11.32 -14.37
N CYS A 42 -15.07 -11.38 -13.10
CA CYS A 42 -13.98 -10.57 -12.56
C CYS A 42 -12.89 -11.48 -12.00
N THR A 43 -11.64 -11.17 -12.30
CA THR A 43 -10.48 -11.85 -11.71
C THR A 43 -10.32 -11.50 -10.23
N GLY A 44 -9.70 -12.41 -9.46
CA GLY A 44 -9.44 -12.18 -8.03
C GLY A 44 -8.35 -11.12 -7.77
N ASP A 45 -8.15 -10.82 -6.48
CA ASP A 45 -7.00 -10.03 -6.02
C ASP A 45 -5.67 -10.77 -6.31
N TYR A 46 -4.55 -10.11 -6.04
CA TYR A 46 -3.25 -10.75 -5.98
C TYR A 46 -3.25 -11.88 -4.96
N ALA A 47 -3.03 -13.09 -5.45
CA ALA A 47 -2.63 -14.22 -4.62
C ALA A 47 -1.24 -13.99 -3.98
N MET A 48 -0.90 -14.80 -2.98
CA MET A 48 0.36 -14.71 -2.23
C MET A 48 1.59 -14.74 -3.15
N GLU A 49 1.55 -15.52 -4.23
CA GLU A 49 2.63 -15.63 -5.21
C GLU A 49 2.88 -14.29 -5.94
N HIS A 50 1.80 -13.56 -6.28
CA HIS A 50 1.91 -12.25 -6.91
C HIS A 50 2.49 -11.21 -5.94
N LEU A 51 2.08 -11.27 -4.67
CA LEU A 51 2.62 -10.40 -3.63
C LEU A 51 4.08 -10.70 -3.33
N GLN A 52 4.48 -11.98 -3.36
CA GLN A 52 5.88 -12.36 -3.21
C GLN A 52 6.74 -11.82 -4.36
N GLN A 53 6.24 -11.87 -5.61
CA GLN A 53 6.93 -11.25 -6.75
C GLN A 53 7.05 -9.73 -6.60
N LEU A 54 6.00 -9.05 -6.14
CA LEU A 54 6.05 -7.61 -5.84
C LEU A 54 7.03 -7.30 -4.72
N LEU A 55 7.03 -8.10 -3.66
CA LEU A 55 7.95 -7.99 -2.54
C LEU A 55 9.40 -8.11 -3.03
N ASP A 56 9.72 -9.10 -3.85
CA ASP A 56 11.08 -9.28 -4.36
C ASP A 56 11.53 -8.12 -5.25
N LYS A 57 10.62 -7.54 -6.05
CA LYS A 57 10.89 -6.31 -6.81
C LYS A 57 11.10 -5.09 -5.90
N ALA A 58 10.29 -4.95 -4.85
CA ALA A 58 10.42 -3.89 -3.86
C ALA A 58 11.76 -3.98 -3.12
N LYS A 59 12.20 -5.18 -2.74
CA LYS A 59 13.52 -5.42 -2.13
C LYS A 59 14.66 -4.97 -3.06
N GLY A 60 14.54 -5.16 -4.37
CA GLY A 60 15.52 -4.66 -5.34
C GLY A 60 15.55 -3.13 -5.48
N SER A 61 14.56 -2.43 -4.93
CA SER A 61 14.42 -0.97 -4.99
C SER A 61 14.68 -0.28 -3.63
N ALA A 62 14.99 -1.05 -2.59
CA ALA A 62 15.26 -0.56 -1.24
C ALA A 62 16.60 -1.14 -0.74
N GLY A 63 17.44 -0.32 -0.12
CA GLY A 63 18.69 -0.81 0.45
C GLY A 63 19.30 0.06 1.55
N ARG A 64 18.98 1.36 1.58
CA ARG A 64 19.43 2.27 2.62
C ARG A 64 18.37 2.45 3.68
N LEU A 65 18.74 2.13 4.92
CA LEU A 65 17.91 2.34 6.10
C LEU A 65 18.35 3.61 6.84
N LEU A 66 17.41 4.50 7.14
CA LEU A 66 17.59 5.69 7.96
C LEU A 66 16.81 5.56 9.26
N LYS A 67 17.33 6.17 10.33
CA LYS A 67 16.67 6.17 11.63
C LYS A 67 15.49 7.13 11.61
N PHE A 68 14.41 6.78 12.31
CA PHE A 68 13.30 7.68 12.58
C PHE A 68 12.79 7.50 14.02
N THR A 69 12.02 8.46 14.51
CA THR A 69 11.50 8.45 15.89
C THR A 69 9.97 8.58 15.97
N VAL A 70 9.32 8.98 14.88
CA VAL A 70 7.87 9.23 14.83
C VAL A 70 7.24 8.67 13.56
N PHE A 71 6.02 8.16 13.68
CA PHE A 71 5.10 8.07 12.56
C PHE A 71 4.32 9.38 12.48
N TYR A 72 3.91 9.78 11.28
CA TYR A 72 3.15 10.99 11.09
C TYR A 72 2.06 10.87 10.04
N ARG A 73 1.00 11.66 10.22
CA ARG A 73 -0.13 11.78 9.29
C ARG A 73 -0.37 13.24 9.00
N ASN A 74 -0.26 13.62 7.73
CA ASN A 74 -0.58 14.97 7.28
C ASN A 74 -2.02 15.03 6.78
N GLN A 75 -2.77 16.05 7.18
CA GLN A 75 -4.17 16.23 6.80
C GLN A 75 -4.60 17.70 6.83
N GLN A 76 -5.78 17.97 6.27
CA GLN A 76 -6.42 19.28 6.34
C GLN A 76 -6.92 19.58 7.76
N PRO A 77 -7.00 20.87 8.17
CA PRO A 77 -7.51 21.27 9.47
C PRO A 77 -8.88 20.65 9.83
N ASP A 78 -9.81 20.65 8.86
CA ASP A 78 -11.16 20.12 9.03
C ASP A 78 -11.18 18.65 9.49
N TYR A 79 -10.23 17.84 9.05
CA TYR A 79 -10.12 16.45 9.48
C TYR A 79 -9.81 16.34 10.98
N PHE A 80 -8.81 17.07 11.47
CA PHE A 80 -8.43 17.02 12.88
C PHE A 80 -9.49 17.67 13.78
N ASP A 81 -10.16 18.71 13.29
CA ASP A 81 -11.29 19.32 13.99
C ASP A 81 -12.46 18.37 14.13
N TYR A 82 -12.80 17.64 13.06
CA TYR A 82 -13.81 16.58 13.10
C TYR A 82 -13.42 15.47 14.08
N VAL A 83 -12.17 14.99 14.05
CA VAL A 83 -11.70 13.94 14.97
C VAL A 83 -11.83 14.38 16.43
N ARG A 84 -11.48 15.64 16.76
CA ARG A 84 -11.60 16.17 18.13
C ARG A 84 -13.07 16.32 18.56
N LYS A 85 -13.90 16.94 17.72
CA LYS A 85 -15.28 17.33 18.08
C LYS A 85 -16.25 16.16 18.02
N GLU A 86 -16.17 15.37 16.95
CA GLU A 86 -17.18 14.34 16.62
C GLU A 86 -16.72 12.93 16.98
N CYS A 87 -15.41 12.65 16.97
CA CYS A 87 -14.86 11.33 17.30
C CYS A 87 -14.23 11.24 18.69
N GLY A 88 -14.34 12.30 19.51
CA GLY A 88 -13.77 12.34 20.86
C GLY A 88 -12.26 12.16 20.90
N GLY A 89 -11.53 12.67 19.89
CA GLY A 89 -10.08 12.55 19.80
C GLY A 89 -9.58 11.24 19.17
N LEU A 90 -10.48 10.31 18.83
CA LEU A 90 -10.13 9.00 18.28
C LEU A 90 -10.08 9.03 16.74
N MET A 91 -8.88 8.92 16.15
CA MET A 91 -8.75 8.66 14.72
C MET A 91 -9.17 7.22 14.44
N ARG A 92 -10.37 7.06 13.88
CA ARG A 92 -10.92 5.75 13.54
C ARG A 92 -10.30 5.20 12.26
N PRO A 93 -10.06 3.88 12.17
CA PRO A 93 -9.71 3.20 10.94
C PRO A 93 -10.70 3.52 9.82
N ALA A 94 -10.20 3.71 8.60
CA ALA A 94 -10.99 3.86 7.40
C ALA A 94 -10.59 2.79 6.39
N LEU A 95 -11.52 2.40 5.50
CA LEU A 95 -11.20 1.48 4.41
C LEU A 95 -10.06 2.04 3.56
N LYS A 96 -9.07 1.18 3.30
CA LYS A 96 -8.01 1.45 2.34
C LYS A 96 -8.63 1.83 0.99
N ASP A 97 -8.20 2.96 0.45
CA ASP A 97 -8.60 3.45 -0.86
C ASP A 97 -7.99 2.59 -1.99
N ASN A 98 -8.35 2.87 -3.24
CA ASN A 98 -7.88 2.09 -4.39
C ASN A 98 -6.54 2.60 -4.97
N SER A 99 -5.74 3.34 -4.18
CA SER A 99 -4.41 3.75 -4.61
C SER A 99 -3.49 2.52 -4.76
N GLY A 100 -2.51 2.65 -5.65
CA GLY A 100 -1.53 1.61 -5.92
C GLY A 100 -2.00 0.56 -6.92
N SER A 101 -1.58 -0.69 -6.70
CA SER A 101 -1.94 -1.81 -7.54
C SER A 101 -3.41 -2.16 -7.37
N HIS A 102 -4.16 -2.19 -8.48
CA HIS A 102 -5.58 -2.54 -8.46
C HIS A 102 -5.85 -3.91 -7.83
N GLY A 103 -4.92 -4.86 -8.00
CA GLY A 103 -4.99 -6.20 -7.43
C GLY A 103 -4.64 -6.32 -5.95
N SER A 104 -4.26 -5.24 -5.24
CA SER A 104 -3.85 -5.38 -3.82
C SER A 104 -5.03 -5.90 -2.95
N PRO A 105 -4.85 -6.96 -2.13
CA PRO A 105 -5.94 -7.55 -1.35
C PRO A 105 -6.51 -6.64 -0.25
N ILE A 106 -5.80 -5.58 0.13
CA ILE A 106 -6.25 -4.64 1.17
C ILE A 106 -7.23 -3.59 0.63
N ASN A 107 -7.21 -3.32 -0.68
CA ASN A 107 -7.98 -2.23 -1.29
C ASN A 107 -9.50 -2.43 -1.11
N ALA A 108 -10.15 -1.46 -0.46
CA ALA A 108 -11.55 -1.46 -0.06
C ALA A 108 -11.97 -2.63 0.85
N LYS A 109 -11.01 -3.28 1.54
CA LYS A 109 -11.25 -4.47 2.37
C LYS A 109 -10.67 -4.34 3.78
N LEU A 110 -9.44 -3.84 3.90
CA LEU A 110 -8.80 -3.64 5.19
C LEU A 110 -9.01 -2.20 5.67
N GLN A 111 -9.31 -2.04 6.95
CA GLN A 111 -9.41 -0.73 7.58
C GLN A 111 -8.11 -0.41 8.32
N GLY A 112 -7.74 0.86 8.33
CA GLY A 112 -6.64 1.35 9.15
C GLY A 112 -6.51 2.87 9.13
N VAL A 113 -5.59 3.37 9.94
CA VAL A 113 -5.13 4.75 9.94
C VAL A 113 -3.79 4.80 9.21
N PHE A 114 -3.70 5.64 8.18
CA PHE A 114 -2.48 5.78 7.41
C PHE A 114 -1.50 6.77 8.03
N PHE A 115 -0.24 6.34 8.03
CA PHE A 115 0.92 7.08 8.46
C PHE A 115 2.05 7.00 7.41
N SER A 116 2.95 7.95 7.51
CA SER A 116 4.28 7.93 6.90
C SER A 116 5.33 7.93 8.01
N CYS A 117 6.54 7.46 7.69
CA CYS A 117 7.69 7.53 8.59
C CYS A 117 8.96 7.99 7.87
N ASN A 118 8.86 8.39 6.60
CA ASN A 118 9.99 8.87 5.83
C ASN A 118 10.56 10.15 6.45
N THR A 119 11.89 10.23 6.51
CA THR A 119 12.62 11.41 6.96
C THR A 119 13.39 12.07 5.83
N GLU A 120 13.65 13.36 5.97
CA GLU A 120 14.66 14.05 5.16
C GLU A 120 16.06 13.50 5.47
N PHE A 121 16.89 13.37 4.44
CA PHE A 121 18.20 12.73 4.56
C PHE A 121 19.18 13.50 5.45
N ASP A 122 19.09 14.83 5.44
CA ASP A 122 20.00 15.73 6.14
C ASP A 122 19.64 15.92 7.62
N THR A 123 18.34 15.97 7.95
CA THR A 123 17.86 16.24 9.31
C THR A 123 17.43 14.99 10.08
N GLY A 124 17.05 13.90 9.39
CA GLY A 124 16.41 12.75 10.02
C GLY A 124 15.01 13.07 10.59
N LEU A 125 14.42 14.20 10.20
CA LEU A 125 13.08 14.64 10.61
C LEU A 125 12.08 14.43 9.48
N PRO A 126 10.77 14.35 9.78
CA PRO A 126 9.72 14.37 8.77
C PRO A 126 9.83 15.59 7.82
N PRO A 127 9.56 15.43 6.50
CA PRO A 127 9.61 16.52 5.51
C PRO A 127 8.84 17.77 5.94
N ASN A 128 9.30 18.97 5.60
CA ASN A 128 8.62 20.20 6.05
C ASN A 128 7.35 20.53 5.24
N ASP A 129 7.13 19.87 4.12
CA ASP A 129 5.97 20.03 3.25
C ASP A 129 5.13 18.74 3.15
N SER A 130 3.94 18.87 2.56
CA SER A 130 3.02 17.76 2.38
C SER A 130 1.94 18.09 1.35
N PRO A 131 1.63 17.18 0.40
CA PRO A 131 0.49 17.35 -0.49
C PRO A 131 -0.87 17.06 0.21
N TYR A 132 -0.86 16.45 1.39
CA TYR A 132 -2.09 15.99 2.08
C TYR A 132 -2.73 17.06 2.97
N GLY A 133 -1.98 18.10 3.33
CA GLY A 133 -2.47 19.19 4.17
C GLY A 133 -1.40 19.76 5.10
N PRO A 134 -1.69 20.94 5.67
CA PRO A 134 -0.73 21.73 6.42
C PRO A 134 -0.59 21.30 7.90
N LEU A 135 -1.48 20.46 8.41
CA LEU A 135 -1.39 19.95 9.78
C LEU A 135 -0.82 18.54 9.77
N ARG A 136 0.10 18.28 10.70
CA ARG A 136 0.74 16.99 10.92
C ARG A 136 0.45 16.49 12.31
N PHE A 137 -0.17 15.32 12.40
CA PHE A 137 -0.14 14.52 13.62
C PHE A 137 1.15 13.71 13.66
N GLN A 138 1.87 13.72 14.77
CA GLN A 138 3.08 12.92 15.01
C GLN A 138 2.88 12.04 16.25
N ILE A 139 3.27 10.78 16.16
CA ILE A 139 3.18 9.81 17.26
C ILE A 139 4.53 9.08 17.42
N PRO A 140 5.03 8.90 18.66
CA PRO A 140 6.26 8.14 18.90
C PRO A 140 6.24 6.76 18.24
N ALA A 141 7.34 6.38 17.58
CA ALA A 141 7.41 5.15 16.80
C ALA A 141 7.06 3.89 17.62
N GLY A 142 7.50 3.82 18.88
CA GLY A 142 7.26 2.67 19.76
C GLY A 142 5.79 2.42 20.11
N LEU A 143 4.90 3.38 19.91
CA LEU A 143 3.47 3.17 20.12
C LEU A 143 2.83 2.36 18.99
N LEU A 144 3.38 2.40 17.78
CA LEU A 144 2.85 1.65 16.62
C LEU A 144 3.75 0.47 16.22
N LEU A 145 5.06 0.58 16.41
CA LEU A 145 6.05 -0.41 15.99
C LEU A 145 6.76 -0.97 17.24
N ASN A 146 6.32 -2.13 17.72
CA ASN A 146 6.83 -2.76 18.94
C ASN A 146 6.73 -4.30 18.83
N PRO A 147 7.24 -5.08 19.80
CA PRO A 147 7.23 -6.55 19.70
C PRO A 147 5.85 -7.20 19.59
N ASP A 148 4.78 -6.49 19.97
CA ASP A 148 3.39 -6.99 19.91
C ASP A 148 2.68 -6.61 18.60
N ILE A 149 3.45 -6.26 17.56
CA ILE A 149 2.95 -5.96 16.20
C ILE A 149 3.41 -7.01 15.18
N CYS A 150 2.53 -7.31 14.24
CA CYS A 150 2.88 -7.98 12.99
C CYS A 150 3.07 -6.94 11.87
N LEU A 151 4.12 -7.11 11.08
CA LEU A 151 4.44 -6.29 9.91
C LEU A 151 4.20 -7.09 8.63
N TYR A 152 3.38 -6.57 7.72
CA TYR A 152 3.08 -7.21 6.44
C TYR A 152 3.41 -6.30 5.26
N PHE A 153 3.84 -6.90 4.16
CA PHE A 153 3.96 -6.23 2.87
C PHE A 153 2.62 -6.31 2.11
N ALA A 154 2.08 -5.17 1.67
CA ALA A 154 0.79 -5.13 0.99
C ALA A 154 0.86 -4.73 -0.48
N ASP A 155 1.80 -3.87 -0.87
CA ASP A 155 1.91 -3.41 -2.25
C ASP A 155 3.26 -2.74 -2.56
N PHE A 156 3.56 -2.65 -3.85
CA PHE A 156 4.67 -1.89 -4.42
C PHE A 156 4.27 -1.25 -5.75
N TYR A 157 4.29 0.09 -5.81
CA TYR A 157 3.80 0.84 -6.97
C TYR A 157 4.52 2.19 -7.18
N CYS A 158 4.24 2.86 -8.30
CA CYS A 158 4.60 4.25 -8.53
C CYS A 158 3.46 4.96 -9.29
N MET A 159 3.49 6.29 -9.33
CA MET A 159 2.43 7.12 -9.92
C MET A 159 2.98 8.04 -11.03
N TYR A 160 3.41 7.48 -12.17
CA TYR A 160 4.03 8.23 -13.28
C TYR A 160 5.21 9.15 -12.87
N THR A 161 5.76 8.93 -11.68
CA THR A 161 6.92 9.63 -11.12
C THR A 161 8.09 8.66 -10.98
N ALA A 162 9.27 9.20 -10.69
CA ALA A 162 10.44 8.39 -10.37
C ALA A 162 10.35 7.69 -9.00
N TYR A 163 9.43 8.13 -8.13
CA TYR A 163 9.30 7.62 -6.77
C TYR A 163 8.45 6.37 -6.72
N HIS A 164 8.93 5.40 -5.94
CA HIS A 164 8.21 4.17 -5.67
C HIS A 164 7.71 4.13 -4.23
N TYR A 165 6.53 3.57 -4.05
CA TYR A 165 5.81 3.46 -2.82
C TYR A 165 5.75 1.99 -2.41
N VAL A 166 6.07 1.71 -1.16
CA VAL A 166 5.84 0.41 -0.52
C VAL A 166 4.74 0.60 0.52
N VAL A 167 3.68 -0.19 0.40
CA VAL A 167 2.60 -0.21 1.39
C VAL A 167 2.87 -1.31 2.40
N LEU A 168 2.96 -0.93 3.67
CA LEU A 168 3.15 -1.83 4.80
C LEU A 168 1.91 -1.79 5.69
N VAL A 169 1.57 -2.92 6.30
CA VAL A 169 0.51 -3.00 7.29
C VAL A 169 1.13 -3.33 8.65
N LEU A 170 0.78 -2.52 9.65
CA LEU A 170 1.05 -2.79 11.06
C LEU A 170 -0.27 -3.24 11.72
N ALA A 171 -0.26 -4.46 12.25
CA ALA A 171 -1.42 -5.01 12.93
C ALA A 171 -1.03 -5.62 14.27
N PRO A 172 -1.70 -5.24 15.39
CA PRO A 172 -1.45 -5.87 16.68
C PRO A 172 -1.68 -7.38 16.63
N VAL A 173 -0.80 -8.12 17.30
CA VAL A 173 -0.85 -9.58 17.29
C VAL A 173 -2.21 -10.06 17.78
N GLY A 174 -2.86 -10.90 16.97
CA GLY A 174 -4.18 -11.47 17.25
C GLY A 174 -5.37 -10.55 16.98
N SER A 175 -5.16 -9.34 16.45
CA SER A 175 -6.27 -8.46 16.06
C SER A 175 -7.00 -8.97 14.81
N GLU A 176 -8.13 -8.34 14.49
CA GLU A 176 -8.84 -8.60 13.23
C GLU A 176 -7.96 -8.24 12.01
N GLY A 177 -7.17 -7.17 12.12
CA GLY A 177 -6.21 -6.76 11.10
C GLY A 177 -5.13 -7.82 10.84
N ASP A 178 -4.53 -8.38 11.91
CA ASP A 178 -3.55 -9.47 11.79
C ASP A 178 -4.20 -10.70 11.17
N THR A 179 -5.37 -11.12 11.67
CA THR A 179 -6.11 -12.27 11.15
C THR A 179 -6.43 -12.10 9.66
N PHE A 180 -6.79 -10.89 9.23
CA PHE A 180 -6.99 -10.57 7.83
C PHE A 180 -5.70 -10.72 7.02
N CYS A 181 -4.61 -10.11 7.49
CA CYS A 181 -3.33 -10.03 6.77
C CYS A 181 -2.61 -11.37 6.69
N ARG A 182 -2.59 -12.16 7.76
CA ARG A 182 -1.82 -13.40 7.87
C ARG A 182 -2.10 -14.43 6.77
N THR A 183 -3.33 -14.45 6.25
CA THR A 183 -3.75 -15.37 5.18
C THR A 183 -3.63 -14.77 3.78
N ARG A 184 -3.33 -13.47 3.67
CA ARG A 184 -3.43 -12.71 2.42
C ARG A 184 -2.14 -12.01 2.02
N LEU A 185 -1.26 -11.68 2.97
CA LEU A 185 -0.08 -10.84 2.78
C LEU A 185 1.20 -11.52 3.27
N PRO A 186 2.35 -11.32 2.59
CA PRO A 186 3.64 -11.74 3.10
C PRO A 186 3.97 -11.03 4.42
N MET A 187 4.23 -11.81 5.47
CA MET A 187 4.73 -11.29 6.74
C MET A 187 6.23 -11.00 6.63
N LEU A 188 6.67 -9.88 7.19
CA LEU A 188 8.07 -9.48 7.24
C LEU A 188 8.64 -9.69 8.64
N ASP A 189 9.92 -10.05 8.72
CA ASP A 189 10.65 -10.07 9.98
C ASP A 189 10.85 -8.62 10.46
N LEU A 190 10.31 -8.32 11.63
CA LEU A 190 10.32 -7.01 12.25
C LEU A 190 11.76 -6.50 12.53
N SER A 191 12.70 -7.41 12.80
CA SER A 191 14.11 -7.08 13.07
C SER A 191 14.97 -7.03 11.81
N SER A 192 14.53 -7.70 10.74
CA SER A 192 15.33 -7.88 9.53
C SER A 192 14.48 -7.86 8.26
N ASN A 193 14.26 -6.66 7.74
CA ASN A 193 13.69 -6.46 6.41
C ASN A 193 14.20 -5.14 5.80
N PRO A 194 14.12 -4.96 4.47
CA PRO A 194 14.71 -3.79 3.83
C PRO A 194 13.83 -2.54 3.89
N PHE A 195 12.66 -2.57 4.55
CA PHE A 195 11.70 -1.47 4.52
C PHE A 195 11.53 -0.77 5.87
N LEU A 196 11.15 -1.50 6.92
CA LEU A 196 10.79 -0.91 8.21
C LEU A 196 11.18 -1.86 9.34
N THR A 197 12.15 -1.48 10.16
CA THR A 197 12.74 -2.36 11.18
C THR A 197 12.63 -1.78 12.57
N TYR A 198 12.52 -2.69 13.54
CA TYR A 198 12.64 -2.44 14.96
C TYR A 198 13.77 -3.30 15.51
N THR A 199 14.71 -2.67 16.22
CA THR A 199 15.76 -3.35 16.96
C THR A 199 15.58 -3.07 18.44
N ALA A 200 15.38 -4.15 19.22
CA ALA A 200 15.25 -4.05 20.66
C ALA A 200 16.51 -3.45 21.32
N PRO A 201 16.35 -2.72 22.44
CA PRO A 201 17.47 -2.27 23.25
C PRO A 201 18.41 -3.42 23.62
N GLN A 202 19.73 -3.21 23.50
CA GLN A 202 20.73 -4.22 23.86
C GLN A 202 21.13 -4.13 25.33
N ARG A 203 20.94 -2.95 25.95
CA ARG A 203 21.21 -2.71 27.36
C ARG A 203 20.03 -2.09 28.06
N GLN A 204 19.95 -2.32 29.36
CA GLN A 204 18.92 -1.72 30.21
C GLN A 204 19.06 -0.20 30.21
N GLY A 205 17.98 0.51 29.85
CA GLY A 205 17.95 1.97 29.74
C GLY A 205 18.27 2.53 28.34
N GLU A 206 18.56 1.68 27.36
CA GLU A 206 18.63 2.11 25.95
C GLU A 206 17.22 2.16 25.34
N GLU A 207 16.99 3.12 24.44
CA GLU A 207 15.77 3.20 23.65
C GLU A 207 15.84 2.24 22.44
N PRO A 208 14.70 1.69 21.98
CA PRO A 208 14.70 0.88 20.78
C PRO A 208 15.08 1.71 19.55
N LEU A 209 15.69 1.04 18.57
CA LEU A 209 16.07 1.67 17.31
C LEU A 209 15.06 1.32 16.22
N TYR A 210 14.56 2.35 15.53
CA TYR A 210 13.64 2.20 14.41
C TYR A 210 14.30 2.73 13.15
N CYS A 211 14.22 1.97 12.06
CA CYS A 211 14.74 2.40 10.77
C CYS A 211 13.73 2.17 9.65
N HIS A 212 13.71 3.08 8.67
CA HIS A 212 12.89 2.99 7.46
C HIS A 212 13.77 3.05 6.20
N ALA A 213 13.29 2.50 5.09
CA ALA A 213 13.93 2.64 3.79
C ALA A 213 13.84 4.07 3.28
N SER A 214 14.96 4.64 2.84
CA SER A 214 15.00 5.98 2.24
C SER A 214 14.83 5.99 0.73
N ASP A 215 15.10 4.85 0.07
CA ASP A 215 15.06 4.76 -1.39
C ASP A 215 13.62 4.60 -1.95
N VAL A 216 12.66 4.34 -1.05
CA VAL A 216 11.23 4.22 -1.34
C VAL A 216 10.42 5.04 -0.34
N ILE A 217 9.22 5.45 -0.74
CA ILE A 217 8.26 6.10 0.14
C ILE A 217 7.45 5.01 0.83
N LEU A 218 7.36 5.05 2.16
CA LEU A 218 6.59 4.08 2.94
C LEU A 218 5.21 4.65 3.27
N GLU A 219 4.18 3.92 2.85
CA GLU A 219 2.82 4.12 3.32
C GLU A 219 2.51 3.03 4.34
N VAL A 220 2.27 3.43 5.58
CA VAL A 220 2.06 2.50 6.70
C VAL A 220 0.61 2.55 7.13
N LEU A 221 -0.11 1.46 6.96
CA LEU A 221 -1.49 1.31 7.41
C LEU A 221 -1.50 0.62 8.78
N PHE A 222 -1.85 1.35 9.84
CA PHE A 222 -2.03 0.79 11.17
C PHE A 222 -3.49 0.41 11.38
N THR A 223 -3.77 -0.84 11.75
CA THR A 223 -5.14 -1.39 11.69
C THR A 223 -6.05 -1.04 12.85
N GLU A 224 -5.52 -0.47 13.93
CA GLU A 224 -6.28 -0.06 15.11
C GLU A 224 -6.52 1.46 15.16
N PRO A 225 -7.52 1.93 15.93
CA PRO A 225 -7.71 3.36 16.17
C PRO A 225 -6.54 3.97 16.93
N VAL A 226 -6.28 5.26 16.68
CA VAL A 226 -5.19 6.02 17.32
C VAL A 226 -5.76 7.28 17.95
N HIS A 227 -5.43 7.53 19.21
CA HIS A 227 -5.92 8.72 19.90
C HIS A 227 -4.99 9.90 19.65
N LEU A 228 -5.54 11.10 19.41
CA LEU A 228 -4.72 12.30 19.19
C LEU A 228 -3.84 12.64 20.41
N ASP A 229 -4.27 12.31 21.62
CA ASP A 229 -3.49 12.56 22.84
C ASP A 229 -2.25 11.65 23.00
N GLN A 230 -2.10 10.64 22.14
CA GLN A 230 -0.88 9.82 22.08
C GLN A 230 0.26 10.51 21.32
N GLY A 231 0.00 11.69 20.75
CA GLY A 231 0.93 12.44 19.93
C GLY A 231 0.68 13.94 19.97
N SER A 232 1.23 14.66 18.99
CA SER A 232 1.01 16.09 18.81
C SER A 232 0.49 16.40 17.42
N VAL A 233 -0.39 17.42 17.30
CA VAL A 233 -0.82 17.97 16.01
C VAL A 233 -0.24 19.35 15.86
N GLU A 234 0.57 19.56 14.82
CA GLU A 234 1.32 20.79 14.59
C GLU A 234 1.18 21.26 13.15
N GLN A 235 1.34 22.56 12.92
CA GLN A 235 1.39 23.13 11.58
C GLN A 235 2.79 22.98 11.00
N ILE A 236 2.91 22.45 9.78
CA ILE A 236 4.19 22.31 9.09
C ILE A 236 4.60 23.62 8.41
N SER A 237 5.90 23.86 8.29
CA SER A 237 6.48 25.12 7.83
C SER A 237 6.58 25.27 6.30
N GLY A 238 6.34 24.21 5.53
CA GLY A 238 6.48 24.19 4.08
C GLY A 238 5.56 25.19 3.36
N HIS A 239 6.16 26.14 2.64
CA HIS A 239 5.44 27.16 1.86
C HIS A 239 4.88 26.65 0.52
N HIS A 240 5.35 25.51 0.03
CA HIS A 240 4.82 24.86 -1.17
C HIS A 240 3.68 23.94 -0.78
N GLN A 241 2.52 24.55 -0.58
CA GLN A 241 1.25 23.86 -0.63
C GLN A 241 1.11 23.21 -2.03
N LEU A 242 1.56 21.96 -2.18
CA LEU A 242 1.29 21.09 -3.33
C LEU A 242 -0.22 20.74 -3.33
N MET A 243 -1.08 21.74 -3.43
CA MET A 243 -2.53 21.68 -3.23
C MET A 243 -3.30 21.00 -4.38
N SER A 244 -2.62 20.23 -5.22
CA SER A 244 -3.22 19.72 -6.45
C SER A 244 -3.01 18.22 -6.71
N LEU A 245 -2.21 17.52 -5.90
CA LEU A 245 -1.88 16.11 -6.16
C LEU A 245 -2.12 15.26 -4.91
N THR A 246 -3.40 15.03 -4.61
CA THR A 246 -3.77 13.94 -3.72
C THR A 246 -3.36 12.60 -4.35
N THR A 247 -2.77 11.71 -3.57
CA THR A 247 -2.50 10.33 -4.00
C THR A 247 -3.72 9.43 -3.77
N ALA A 248 -4.83 9.98 -3.26
CA ALA A 248 -6.05 9.24 -3.03
C ALA A 248 -6.56 8.62 -4.34
N ASN A 249 -6.73 7.30 -4.35
CA ASN A 249 -7.08 6.51 -5.53
C ASN A 249 -6.13 6.70 -6.73
N ALA A 250 -4.90 7.15 -6.50
CA ALA A 250 -3.95 7.34 -7.57
C ALA A 250 -3.55 6.00 -8.18
N LYS A 251 -3.69 5.92 -9.50
CA LYS A 251 -3.47 4.68 -10.26
C LYS A 251 -1.98 4.42 -10.41
N LYS A 252 -1.59 3.16 -10.20
CA LYS A 252 -0.26 2.65 -10.54
C LYS A 252 0.04 2.88 -12.03
N ASP A 253 1.25 3.34 -12.33
CA ASP A 253 1.72 3.46 -13.71
C ASP A 253 1.84 2.07 -14.37
N PRO A 254 1.02 1.76 -15.40
CA PRO A 254 1.02 0.45 -16.04
C PRO A 254 2.27 0.19 -16.90
N SER A 255 3.08 1.20 -17.18
CA SER A 255 4.28 1.10 -18.02
C SER A 255 5.56 0.85 -17.23
N CYS A 256 5.53 1.02 -15.91
CA CYS A 256 6.72 0.92 -15.07
C CYS A 256 7.30 -0.51 -15.06
N LYS A 257 8.58 -0.65 -15.41
CA LYS A 257 9.27 -1.95 -15.43
C LYS A 257 9.75 -2.41 -14.05
N VAL A 258 9.82 -1.49 -13.10
CA VAL A 258 10.30 -1.74 -11.73
C VAL A 258 9.18 -2.36 -10.91
N CYS A 259 8.05 -1.68 -10.75
CA CYS A 259 6.98 -2.12 -9.83
C CYS A 259 5.88 -2.99 -10.45
N ASN A 260 5.73 -3.08 -11.77
CA ASN A 260 4.72 -3.96 -12.36
C ASN A 260 5.21 -5.41 -12.40
N ILE A 261 4.34 -6.35 -12.04
CA ILE A 261 4.60 -7.76 -12.29
C ILE A 261 4.59 -7.97 -13.81
N SER A 262 5.73 -8.32 -14.38
CA SER A 262 5.80 -8.72 -15.78
C SER A 262 5.12 -10.07 -15.91
N VAL A 263 3.92 -10.09 -16.49
CA VAL A 263 3.36 -11.32 -17.08
C VAL A 263 4.33 -11.73 -18.20
N GLY A 264 4.91 -12.92 -18.06
CA GLY A 264 6.14 -13.33 -18.75
C GLY A 264 6.18 -13.06 -20.26
N ARG A 265 7.40 -12.78 -20.73
CA ARG A 265 7.82 -13.12 -22.10
C ARG A 265 8.03 -14.62 -22.21
#